data_AF-A0A2E9WBV4-F1
#
_entry.id   AF-A0A2E9WBV4-F1
#
_cell.length_a   1.000
_cell.length_b   1.000
_cell.length_c   1.000
_cell.angle_alpha   90.00
_cell.angle_beta   90.00
_cell.angle_gamma   90.00
#
_symmetry.space_group_name_H-M   'P 1'
#
loop_
_entity.id
_entity.type
_entity.pdbx_description
1 polymer ?
#
loop_
_entity_poly.entity_id
_entity_poly.type
_entity_poly.pdbx_seq_one_letter_code
_entity_poly.pdbx_strand_id
1 'polypeptide(L)'
;IGFVTYGALTVKDWYDADEAEKFAELSRPLVQALAKELDVPYVDAARVFVFRNTDHDMESDWYKAHAEDLPYVLEHLYKTAISASDAERPDLACGWRVKAMKSLLAADGISADTVYLYNDTGADPNQNSHVVIEASNPETGRLEVHDVDFNVKYLRSDGATASLSDLMKSTVPSDFRTCDESGCLTDRVLKTTVGKNDFYKGVYYRDRDVFLLSRSKFDIEKTFTIHRIRGDEVMDVYDYFNYIYPNAPIVEF
;
A
#
# COMPACT_ATOMS: atom_id res chain seq x y z
N ILE A 1 6.01 24.94 29.31
CA ILE A 1 6.83 23.71 29.49
C ILE A 1 6.08 22.60 28.78
N GLY A 2 6.46 22.33 27.53
CA GLY A 2 5.81 21.31 26.71
C GLY A 2 6.30 19.93 27.11
N PHE A 3 5.37 19.04 27.46
CA PHE A 3 5.66 17.62 27.60
C PHE A 3 5.70 16.99 26.21
N VAL A 4 6.88 16.54 25.79
CA VAL A 4 7.03 15.62 24.68
C VAL A 4 6.75 14.23 25.25
N THR A 5 5.59 13.65 24.90
CA THR A 5 5.29 12.25 25.19
C THR A 5 5.97 11.38 24.14
N TYR A 6 7.13 10.83 24.49
CA TYR A 6 7.65 9.64 23.80
C TYR A 6 6.73 8.46 24.15
N GLY A 7 6.10 7.86 23.13
CA GLY A 7 5.22 6.71 23.31
C GLY A 7 5.96 5.55 23.99
N ALA A 8 5.38 5.01 25.06
CA ALA A 8 5.92 3.84 25.73
C ALA A 8 5.66 2.61 24.86
N LEU A 9 6.72 2.10 24.21
CA LEU A 9 6.71 0.74 23.64
C LEU A 9 6.53 -0.26 24.77
N THR A 10 5.55 -1.15 24.64
CA THR A 10 5.39 -2.25 25.60
C THR A 10 6.34 -3.39 25.26
N VAL A 11 6.63 -4.26 26.23
CA VAL A 11 7.47 -5.46 26.01
C VAL A 11 6.87 -6.37 24.93
N LYS A 12 5.53 -6.40 24.81
CA LYS A 12 4.83 -7.13 23.76
C LYS A 12 5.11 -6.53 22.38
N ASP A 13 4.99 -5.21 22.24
CA ASP A 13 5.24 -4.54 20.95
C ASP A 13 6.67 -4.76 20.46
N TRP A 14 7.63 -4.80 21.37
CA TRP A 14 9.03 -5.10 21.05
C TRP A 14 9.22 -6.55 20.59
N TYR A 15 8.65 -7.51 21.33
CA TYR A 15 8.72 -8.93 20.96
C TYR A 15 8.07 -9.20 19.59
N ASP A 16 6.90 -8.60 19.36
CA ASP A 16 6.18 -8.72 18.09
C ASP A 16 7.01 -8.07 16.95
N ALA A 17 7.71 -6.95 17.19
CA ALA A 17 8.59 -6.36 16.16
C ALA A 17 9.77 -7.27 15.79
N ASP A 18 10.45 -7.85 16.78
CA ASP A 18 11.60 -8.75 16.58
C ASP A 18 11.17 -10.05 15.85
N GLU A 19 9.99 -10.61 16.17
CA GLU A 19 9.47 -11.79 15.47
C GLU A 19 9.08 -11.48 14.03
N ALA A 20 8.47 -10.32 13.77
CA ALA A 20 8.17 -9.88 12.41
C ALA A 20 9.46 -9.71 11.58
N GLU A 21 10.49 -9.07 12.15
CA GLU A 21 11.80 -8.93 11.50
C GLU A 21 12.41 -10.28 11.15
N LYS A 22 12.43 -11.23 12.09
CA LYS A 22 12.94 -12.59 11.87
C LYS A 22 12.29 -13.26 10.65
N PHE A 23 10.96 -13.23 10.52
CA PHE A 23 10.29 -13.89 9.39
C PHE A 23 10.45 -13.13 8.07
N ALA A 24 10.59 -11.81 8.11
CA ALA A 24 10.98 -11.03 6.95
C ALA A 24 12.40 -11.39 6.47
N GLU A 25 13.36 -11.54 7.38
CA GLU A 25 14.73 -11.97 7.08
C GLU A 25 14.79 -13.40 6.53
N LEU A 26 13.99 -14.32 7.07
CA LEU A 26 13.85 -15.69 6.55
C LEU A 26 13.27 -15.70 5.13
N SER A 27 12.38 -14.77 4.82
CA SER A 27 11.77 -14.63 3.48
C SER A 27 12.70 -13.96 2.47
N ARG A 28 13.63 -13.10 2.90
CA ARG A 28 14.57 -12.38 2.02
C ARG A 28 15.25 -13.26 0.95
N PRO A 29 15.89 -14.41 1.28
CA PRO A 29 16.51 -15.25 0.24
C PRO A 29 15.49 -15.81 -0.77
N LEU A 30 14.23 -16.03 -0.36
CA LEU A 30 13.16 -16.48 -1.26
C LEU A 30 12.75 -15.36 -2.22
N VAL A 31 12.63 -14.13 -1.72
CA VAL A 31 12.35 -12.95 -2.55
C VAL A 31 13.52 -12.67 -3.51
N GLN A 32 14.77 -12.82 -3.07
CA GLN A 32 15.96 -12.70 -3.93
C GLN A 32 16.00 -13.80 -5.01
N ALA A 33 15.58 -15.02 -4.69
CA ALA A 33 15.46 -16.09 -5.67
C ALA A 33 14.37 -15.78 -6.70
N LEU A 34 13.21 -15.28 -6.25
CA LEU A 34 12.12 -14.85 -7.11
C LEU A 34 12.50 -13.67 -8.02
N ALA A 35 13.27 -12.70 -7.50
CA ALA A 35 13.82 -11.59 -8.28
C ALA A 35 14.66 -12.08 -9.46
N LYS A 36 15.54 -13.07 -9.20
CA LYS A 36 16.36 -13.71 -10.24
C LYS A 36 15.54 -14.54 -11.22
N GLU A 37 14.52 -15.25 -10.74
CA GLU A 37 13.61 -16.03 -11.58
C GLU A 37 12.86 -15.14 -12.57
N LEU A 38 12.38 -14.00 -12.09
CA LEU A 38 11.58 -13.05 -12.88
C LEU A 38 12.43 -12.04 -13.68
N ASP A 39 13.74 -11.97 -13.43
CA ASP A 39 14.66 -10.95 -14.00
C ASP A 39 14.18 -9.52 -13.68
N VAL A 40 13.89 -9.25 -12.41
CA VAL A 40 13.38 -7.96 -11.92
C VAL A 40 14.09 -7.55 -10.62
N PRO A 41 14.05 -6.25 -10.26
CA PRO A 41 14.56 -5.79 -8.97
C PRO A 41 13.90 -6.46 -7.76
N TYR A 42 14.58 -6.43 -6.61
CA TYR A 42 14.02 -7.00 -5.37
C TYR A 42 12.66 -6.39 -4.99
N VAL A 43 12.45 -5.10 -5.23
CA VAL A 43 11.17 -4.40 -4.93
C VAL A 43 9.99 -5.02 -5.70
N ASP A 44 10.18 -5.27 -6.99
CA ASP A 44 9.19 -5.93 -7.84
C ASP A 44 8.90 -7.35 -7.36
N ALA A 45 9.96 -8.10 -7.02
CA ALA A 45 9.83 -9.46 -6.52
C ALA A 45 9.11 -9.51 -5.16
N ALA A 46 9.34 -8.55 -4.26
CA ALA A 46 8.67 -8.47 -2.96
C ALA A 46 7.15 -8.27 -3.14
N ARG A 47 6.74 -7.40 -4.07
CA ARG A 47 5.32 -7.22 -4.44
C ARG A 47 4.71 -8.53 -4.91
N VAL A 48 5.37 -9.21 -5.85
CA VAL A 48 4.88 -10.48 -6.40
C VAL A 48 4.87 -11.58 -5.33
N PHE A 49 5.86 -11.60 -4.43
CA PHE A 49 5.95 -12.57 -3.35
C PHE A 49 4.77 -12.44 -2.39
N VAL A 50 4.43 -11.24 -1.94
CA VAL A 50 3.26 -11.03 -1.06
C VAL A 50 1.97 -11.41 -1.78
N PHE A 51 1.78 -10.97 -3.02
CA PHE A 51 0.59 -11.29 -3.78
C PHE A 51 0.41 -12.80 -4.00
N ARG A 52 1.49 -13.51 -4.39
CA ARG A 52 1.45 -14.95 -4.65
C ARG A 52 1.21 -15.78 -3.41
N ASN A 53 1.50 -15.28 -2.23
CA ASN A 53 1.42 -16.02 -0.97
C ASN A 53 0.29 -15.56 -0.05
N THR A 54 -0.64 -14.72 -0.52
CA THR A 54 -1.80 -14.25 0.24
C THR A 54 -3.06 -14.27 -0.60
N ASP A 55 -4.23 -14.26 0.04
CA ASP A 55 -5.52 -14.04 -0.60
C ASP A 55 -6.14 -12.72 -0.14
N HIS A 56 -7.06 -12.17 -0.94
CA HIS A 56 -7.80 -10.96 -0.58
C HIS A 56 -9.19 -11.38 -0.11
N ASP A 57 -9.31 -11.60 1.20
CA ASP A 57 -10.58 -11.90 1.85
C ASP A 57 -10.61 -11.19 3.20
N MET A 58 -11.55 -10.25 3.36
CA MET A 58 -11.74 -9.48 4.60
C MET A 58 -12.81 -10.10 5.51
N GLU A 59 -13.54 -11.09 5.00
CA GLU A 59 -14.67 -11.73 5.68
C GLU A 59 -14.30 -13.07 6.30
N SER A 60 -13.13 -13.62 5.97
CA SER A 60 -12.67 -14.90 6.50
C SER A 60 -12.42 -14.84 8.02
N ASP A 61 -12.56 -16.00 8.66
CA ASP A 61 -12.22 -16.15 10.08
C ASP A 61 -10.73 -15.91 10.32
N TRP A 62 -9.89 -16.27 9.34
CA TRP A 62 -8.45 -16.02 9.38
C TRP A 62 -8.16 -14.52 9.47
N TYR A 63 -8.77 -13.71 8.59
CA TYR A 63 -8.57 -12.26 8.58
C TYR A 63 -8.94 -11.64 9.93
N LYS A 64 -10.11 -12.00 10.46
CA LYS A 64 -10.64 -11.48 11.74
C LYS A 64 -9.76 -11.85 12.94
N ALA A 65 -9.10 -13.01 12.89
CA ALA A 65 -8.27 -13.50 13.97
C ALA A 65 -6.80 -13.05 13.88
N HIS A 66 -6.26 -12.90 12.68
CA HIS A 66 -4.81 -12.87 12.47
C HIS A 66 -4.29 -11.71 11.60
N ALA A 67 -5.12 -10.99 10.84
CA ALA A 67 -4.62 -10.00 9.88
C ALA A 67 -3.82 -8.85 10.53
N GLU A 68 -4.11 -8.51 11.79
CA GLU A 68 -3.40 -7.46 12.52
C GLU A 68 -2.09 -7.93 13.17
N ASP A 69 -1.91 -9.25 13.31
CA ASP A 69 -0.73 -9.90 13.91
C ASP A 69 0.37 -10.05 12.85
N LEU A 70 1.18 -9.00 12.70
CA LEU A 70 2.23 -8.95 11.67
C LEU A 70 3.24 -10.11 11.78
N PRO A 71 3.74 -10.51 12.96
CA PRO A 71 4.56 -11.72 13.12
C PRO A 71 3.90 -12.97 12.52
N TYR A 72 2.65 -13.23 12.88
CA TYR A 72 1.91 -14.38 12.39
C TYR A 72 1.72 -14.32 10.87
N VAL A 73 1.36 -13.15 10.35
CA VAL A 73 1.23 -12.90 8.91
C VAL A 73 2.53 -13.23 8.18
N LEU A 74 3.67 -12.75 8.66
CA LEU A 74 4.98 -12.95 8.01
C LEU A 74 5.47 -14.39 8.15
N GLU A 75 5.23 -15.05 9.29
CA GLU A 75 5.48 -16.48 9.46
C GLU A 75 4.74 -17.29 8.41
N HIS A 76 3.44 -17.04 8.26
CA HIS A 76 2.58 -17.78 7.35
C HIS A 76 2.82 -17.45 5.88
N LEU A 77 3.26 -16.22 5.59
CA LEU A 77 3.77 -15.84 4.28
C LEU A 77 5.01 -16.67 3.91
N TYR A 78 5.98 -16.78 4.82
CA TYR A 78 7.18 -17.60 4.65
C TYR A 78 6.83 -19.09 4.48
N LYS A 79 6.00 -19.64 5.38
CA LYS A 79 5.56 -21.04 5.35
C LYS A 79 4.83 -21.39 4.06
N THR A 80 3.95 -20.50 3.57
CA THR A 80 3.27 -20.68 2.29
C THR A 80 4.27 -20.73 1.13
N ALA A 81 5.25 -19.83 1.11
CA ALA A 81 6.26 -19.80 0.06
C ALA A 81 7.14 -21.06 -0.01
N ILE A 82 7.40 -21.70 1.13
CA ILE A 82 8.15 -22.97 1.20
C ILE A 82 7.26 -24.21 1.18
N SER A 83 5.94 -24.06 1.04
CA SER A 83 4.96 -25.16 1.08
C SER A 83 5.05 -26.02 2.34
N ALA A 84 5.22 -25.37 3.51
CA ALA A 84 5.23 -26.07 4.80
C ALA A 84 3.87 -26.75 5.05
N SER A 85 3.86 -27.90 5.74
CA SER A 85 2.64 -28.68 5.98
C SER A 85 1.63 -27.99 6.89
N ASP A 86 2.09 -27.06 7.72
CA ASP A 86 1.30 -26.22 8.62
C ASP A 86 1.10 -24.80 8.07
N ALA A 87 1.39 -24.57 6.79
CA ALA A 87 1.17 -23.28 6.16
C ALA A 87 -0.33 -22.98 6.03
N GLU A 88 -0.80 -22.00 6.78
CA GLU A 88 -2.02 -21.26 6.45
C GLU A 88 -1.68 -20.12 5.49
N ARG A 89 -2.48 -19.96 4.44
CA ARG A 89 -2.33 -18.87 3.48
C ARG A 89 -3.01 -17.62 4.05
N PRO A 90 -2.29 -16.50 4.29
CA PRO A 90 -2.89 -15.31 4.87
C PRO A 90 -3.99 -14.68 4.00
N ASP A 91 -5.14 -14.43 4.61
CA ASP A 91 -6.23 -13.62 4.03
C ASP A 91 -6.04 -12.17 4.49
N LEU A 92 -5.76 -11.24 3.56
CA LEU A 92 -5.36 -9.88 3.88
C LEU A 92 -6.04 -8.84 3.00
N ALA A 93 -6.45 -7.73 3.63
CA ALA A 93 -6.79 -6.49 2.95
C ALA A 93 -5.54 -5.80 2.39
N CYS A 94 -5.74 -4.83 1.48
CA CYS A 94 -4.67 -4.07 0.83
C CYS A 94 -3.67 -3.45 1.83
N GLY A 95 -4.15 -2.85 2.93
CA GLY A 95 -3.30 -2.25 3.96
C GLY A 95 -2.36 -3.25 4.64
N TRP A 96 -2.84 -4.45 4.96
CA TRP A 96 -2.02 -5.48 5.61
C TRP A 96 -1.02 -6.11 4.64
N ARG A 97 -1.37 -6.25 3.36
CA ARG A 97 -0.42 -6.63 2.30
C ARG A 97 0.71 -5.62 2.13
N VAL A 98 0.38 -4.32 2.15
CA VAL A 98 1.38 -3.25 2.13
C VAL A 98 2.30 -3.33 3.36
N LYS A 99 1.75 -3.57 4.56
CA LYS A 99 2.54 -3.73 5.80
C LYS A 99 3.50 -4.94 5.71
N ALA A 100 3.03 -6.07 5.18
CA ALA A 100 3.86 -7.25 4.94
C ALA A 100 4.98 -6.95 3.94
N MET A 101 4.67 -6.35 2.78
CA MET A 101 5.68 -5.99 1.78
C MET A 101 6.71 -5.01 2.36
N LYS A 102 6.27 -3.98 3.10
CA LYS A 102 7.16 -3.02 3.75
C LYS A 102 8.17 -3.69 4.68
N SER A 103 7.75 -4.73 5.40
CA SER A 103 8.64 -5.52 6.28
C SER A 103 9.67 -6.31 5.46
N LEU A 104 9.27 -6.92 4.33
CA LEU A 104 10.19 -7.61 3.42
C LEU A 104 11.22 -6.68 2.78
N LEU A 105 10.81 -5.45 2.45
CA LEU A 105 11.71 -4.41 1.93
C LEU A 105 12.70 -3.95 3.01
N ALA A 106 12.23 -3.73 4.24
CA ALA A 106 13.09 -3.33 5.35
C ALA A 106 14.19 -4.37 5.64
N ALA A 107 13.88 -5.67 5.53
CA ALA A 107 14.86 -6.76 5.69
C ALA A 107 16.00 -6.77 4.63
N ASP A 108 15.79 -6.09 3.50
CA ASP A 108 16.80 -5.86 2.45
C ASP A 108 17.38 -4.43 2.50
N GLY A 109 17.05 -3.66 3.54
CA GLY A 109 17.53 -2.28 3.72
C GLY A 109 16.84 -1.25 2.82
N ILE A 110 15.68 -1.58 2.25
CA ILE A 110 14.92 -0.71 1.35
C ILE A 110 13.88 0.07 2.13
N SER A 111 13.99 1.39 2.13
CA SER A 111 12.99 2.27 2.74
C SER A 111 11.74 2.37 1.88
N ALA A 112 10.57 2.37 2.51
CA ALA A 112 9.30 2.53 1.83
C ALA A 112 8.25 3.22 2.71
N ASP A 113 7.33 3.92 2.08
CA ASP A 113 6.20 4.59 2.71
C ASP A 113 4.88 3.90 2.36
N THR A 114 4.00 3.77 3.35
CA THR A 114 2.62 3.35 3.19
C THR A 114 1.78 4.53 2.71
N VAL A 115 1.07 4.34 1.60
CA VAL A 115 0.38 5.40 0.88
C VAL A 115 -1.10 5.06 0.75
N TYR A 116 -1.95 5.91 1.29
CA TYR A 116 -3.40 5.84 1.10
C TYR A 116 -3.80 6.71 -0.09
N LEU A 117 -4.50 6.12 -1.05
CA LEU A 117 -4.96 6.75 -2.27
C LEU A 117 -6.44 7.07 -2.16
N TYR A 118 -6.82 8.24 -2.67
CA TYR A 118 -8.18 8.75 -2.68
C TYR A 118 -8.56 9.24 -4.07
N ASN A 119 -9.73 8.79 -4.53
CA ASN A 119 -10.45 9.46 -5.60
C ASN A 119 -11.56 10.35 -5.03
N ASP A 120 -12.11 11.18 -5.89
CA ASP A 120 -13.25 12.05 -5.62
C ASP A 120 -14.54 11.48 -6.23
N THR A 121 -14.59 10.17 -6.50
CA THR A 121 -15.80 9.51 -7.00
C THR A 121 -16.63 9.00 -5.82
N GLY A 122 -17.96 8.98 -5.95
CA GLY A 122 -18.86 8.57 -4.86
C GLY A 122 -19.10 9.63 -3.78
N ALA A 123 -19.84 9.26 -2.73
CA ALA A 123 -20.25 10.15 -1.64
C ALA A 123 -19.27 10.19 -0.44
N ASP A 124 -18.47 9.13 -0.28
CA ASP A 124 -17.48 8.97 0.80
C ASP A 124 -16.14 8.50 0.20
N PRO A 125 -15.10 9.36 0.16
CA PRO A 125 -13.77 9.01 -0.32
C PRO A 125 -13.11 7.86 0.44
N ASN A 126 -13.48 7.62 1.72
CA ASN A 126 -12.90 6.53 2.50
C ASN A 126 -13.38 5.18 1.99
N GLN A 127 -14.62 5.10 1.51
CA GLN A 127 -15.17 3.90 0.85
C GLN A 127 -14.55 3.65 -0.53
N ASN A 128 -13.90 4.67 -1.10
CA ASN A 128 -13.18 4.61 -2.37
C ASN A 128 -11.68 4.86 -2.20
N SER A 129 -11.13 4.37 -1.08
CA SER A 129 -9.70 4.44 -0.80
C SER A 129 -8.99 3.14 -1.18
N HIS A 130 -7.69 3.23 -1.47
CA HIS A 130 -6.83 2.08 -1.72
C HIS A 130 -5.47 2.29 -1.05
N VAL A 131 -4.76 1.22 -0.70
CA VAL A 131 -3.44 1.33 -0.05
C VAL A 131 -2.38 0.72 -0.94
N VAL A 132 -1.34 1.50 -1.22
CA VAL A 132 -0.16 1.08 -1.99
C VAL A 132 1.11 1.41 -1.21
N ILE A 133 2.26 1.04 -1.77
CA ILE A 133 3.57 1.36 -1.21
C ILE A 133 4.38 2.19 -2.20
N GLU A 134 5.08 3.21 -1.71
CA GLU A 134 6.14 3.89 -2.47
C GLU A 134 7.50 3.48 -1.89
N ALA A 135 8.32 2.78 -2.69
CA ALA A 135 9.59 2.23 -2.25
C ALA A 135 10.77 2.93 -2.92
N SER A 136 11.85 3.15 -2.18
CA SER A 136 13.12 3.67 -2.73
C SER A 136 13.93 2.52 -3.32
N ASN A 137 13.77 2.27 -4.62
CA ASN A 137 14.44 1.18 -5.31
C ASN A 137 15.94 1.51 -5.53
N PRO A 138 16.88 0.78 -4.88
CA PRO A 138 18.30 1.08 -4.97
C PRO A 138 18.89 0.73 -6.34
N GLU A 139 18.28 -0.18 -7.10
CA GLU A 139 18.76 -0.60 -8.41
C GLU A 139 18.48 0.46 -9.48
N THR A 140 17.33 1.14 -9.37
CA THR A 140 16.94 2.22 -10.30
C THR A 140 17.28 3.61 -9.77
N GLY A 141 17.54 3.74 -8.46
CA GLY A 141 17.77 5.02 -7.79
C GLY A 141 16.51 5.90 -7.71
N ARG A 142 15.31 5.31 -7.78
CA ARG A 142 14.02 6.03 -7.86
C ARG A 142 13.07 5.62 -6.74
N LEU A 143 12.14 6.52 -6.44
CA LEU A 143 10.91 6.16 -5.75
C LEU A 143 9.96 5.52 -6.75
N GLU A 144 9.35 4.39 -6.37
CA GLU A 144 8.51 3.58 -7.22
C GLU A 144 7.24 3.16 -6.49
N VAL A 145 6.08 3.35 -7.12
CA VAL A 145 4.79 2.93 -6.58
C VAL A 145 4.49 1.49 -6.99
N HIS A 146 4.15 0.68 -5.99
CA HIS A 146 3.77 -0.72 -6.13
C HIS A 146 2.42 -0.97 -5.47
N ASP A 147 1.49 -1.53 -6.23
CA ASP A 147 0.21 -2.01 -5.73
C ASP A 147 0.32 -3.51 -5.47
N VAL A 148 0.46 -3.85 -4.19
CA VAL A 148 0.64 -5.23 -3.73
C VAL A 148 -0.64 -6.04 -3.86
N ASP A 149 -1.78 -5.36 -3.71
CA ASP A 149 -3.08 -6.01 -3.62
C ASP A 149 -3.51 -6.61 -4.96
N PHE A 150 -3.30 -5.85 -6.03
CA PHE A 150 -3.58 -6.29 -7.39
C PHE A 150 -2.35 -6.85 -8.12
N ASN A 151 -1.19 -6.85 -7.47
CA ASN A 151 0.11 -7.10 -8.08
C ASN A 151 0.33 -6.24 -9.32
N VAL A 152 0.25 -4.92 -9.13
CA VAL A 152 0.33 -3.93 -10.20
C VAL A 152 1.47 -2.94 -9.95
N LYS A 153 2.14 -2.54 -11.03
CA LYS A 153 3.03 -1.39 -11.09
C LYS A 153 2.70 -0.57 -12.33
N TYR A 154 3.16 0.67 -12.36
CA TYR A 154 2.86 1.61 -13.44
C TYR A 154 4.14 1.99 -14.16
N LEU A 155 4.21 1.73 -15.47
CA LEU A 155 5.36 2.10 -16.27
C LEU A 155 5.08 3.39 -17.03
N ARG A 156 6.06 4.29 -16.99
CA ARG A 156 6.16 5.48 -17.83
C ARG A 156 6.50 5.07 -19.27
N SER A 157 6.39 6.00 -20.21
CA SER A 157 6.70 5.77 -21.63
C SER A 157 8.16 5.40 -21.89
N ASP A 158 9.08 5.82 -21.01
CA ASP A 158 10.50 5.46 -21.03
C ASP A 158 10.79 4.07 -20.42
N GLY A 159 9.76 3.37 -19.94
CA GLY A 159 9.86 2.05 -19.33
C GLY A 159 10.19 2.06 -17.84
N ALA A 160 10.43 3.23 -17.23
CA ALA A 160 10.68 3.33 -15.79
C ALA A 160 9.39 3.14 -14.99
N THR A 161 9.49 2.51 -13.82
CA THR A 161 8.38 2.49 -12.85
C THR A 161 8.09 3.91 -12.35
N ALA A 162 6.81 4.25 -12.28
CA ALA A 162 6.33 5.56 -11.86
C ALA A 162 6.50 5.76 -10.35
N SER A 163 6.93 6.96 -9.97
CA SER A 163 6.83 7.45 -8.60
C SER A 163 5.42 7.97 -8.32
N LEU A 164 5.12 8.25 -7.05
CA LEU A 164 3.85 8.86 -6.69
C LEU A 164 3.70 10.25 -7.29
N SER A 165 4.78 11.05 -7.35
CA SER A 165 4.75 12.34 -8.03
C SER A 165 4.44 12.22 -9.52
N ASP A 166 4.85 11.14 -10.19
CA ASP A 166 4.50 10.93 -11.60
C ASP A 166 3.00 10.68 -11.73
N LEU A 167 2.46 9.74 -10.94
CA LEU A 167 1.05 9.33 -10.97
C LEU A 167 0.10 10.47 -10.56
N MET A 168 0.55 11.35 -9.67
CA MET A 168 -0.21 12.49 -9.20
C MET A 168 -0.31 13.64 -10.21
N LYS A 169 0.63 13.75 -11.17
CA LYS A 169 0.67 14.81 -12.19
C LYS A 169 0.04 14.41 -13.53
N SER A 170 -0.34 13.15 -13.65
CA SER A 170 -0.79 12.53 -14.90
C SER A 170 -2.00 11.62 -14.66
N THR A 171 -2.63 11.15 -15.73
CA THR A 171 -3.85 10.34 -15.67
C THR A 171 -3.55 8.85 -15.87
N VAL A 172 -3.98 8.02 -14.91
CA VAL A 172 -3.56 6.59 -14.79
C VAL A 172 -4.56 5.61 -15.42
N PRO A 173 -5.15 5.94 -16.57
CA PRO A 173 -4.83 4.95 -17.61
C PRO A 173 -4.30 5.51 -18.92
N SER A 174 -4.36 6.81 -19.18
CA SER A 174 -3.90 7.35 -20.47
C SER A 174 -2.38 7.45 -20.57
N ASP A 175 -1.71 7.74 -19.45
CA ASP A 175 -0.32 8.18 -19.46
C ASP A 175 0.66 7.08 -19.00
N PHE A 176 0.13 5.98 -18.47
CA PHE A 176 0.92 4.89 -17.89
C PHE A 176 0.46 3.53 -18.40
N ARG A 177 1.42 2.62 -18.53
CA ARG A 177 1.14 1.20 -18.74
C ARG A 177 1.07 0.49 -17.41
N THR A 178 -0.11 -0.03 -17.08
CA THR A 178 -0.30 -0.86 -15.88
C THR A 178 0.19 -2.27 -16.15
N CYS A 179 1.09 -2.79 -15.31
CA CYS A 179 1.79 -4.06 -15.53
C CYS A 179 1.84 -4.92 -14.27
N ASP A 180 1.90 -6.23 -14.47
CA ASP A 180 2.14 -7.25 -13.45
C ASP A 180 3.34 -8.14 -13.83
N GLU A 181 3.49 -9.29 -13.19
CA GLU A 181 4.53 -10.27 -13.53
C GLU A 181 4.24 -11.06 -14.82
N SER A 182 3.01 -11.01 -15.33
CA SER A 182 2.59 -11.69 -16.56
C SER A 182 2.66 -10.78 -17.80
N GLY A 183 2.73 -9.46 -17.60
CA GLY A 183 2.89 -8.48 -18.67
C GLY A 183 2.18 -7.16 -18.38
N CYS A 184 2.03 -6.34 -19.42
CA CYS A 184 1.36 -5.04 -19.32
C CYS A 184 0.00 -5.07 -20.03
N LEU A 185 -0.97 -4.34 -19.48
CA LEU A 185 -2.30 -4.17 -20.05
C LEU A 185 -3.01 -5.51 -20.31
N THR A 186 -2.75 -6.50 -19.47
CA THR A 186 -3.43 -7.80 -19.53
C THR A 186 -4.89 -7.63 -19.12
N ASP A 187 -5.77 -8.54 -19.57
CA ASP A 187 -7.18 -8.54 -19.19
C ASP A 187 -7.38 -8.57 -17.67
N ARG A 188 -6.47 -9.24 -16.94
CA ARG A 188 -6.47 -9.29 -15.47
C ARG A 188 -6.28 -7.90 -14.89
N VAL A 189 -5.22 -7.22 -15.31
CA VAL A 189 -4.84 -5.90 -14.79
C VAL A 189 -5.86 -4.83 -15.17
N LEU A 190 -6.36 -4.83 -16.41
CA LEU A 190 -7.36 -3.86 -16.88
C LEU A 190 -8.73 -3.99 -16.18
N LYS A 191 -9.02 -5.16 -15.58
CA LYS A 191 -10.29 -5.39 -14.87
C LYS A 191 -10.26 -4.91 -13.41
N THR A 192 -9.08 -4.70 -12.83
CA THR A 192 -8.91 -4.20 -11.47
C THR A 192 -9.53 -2.81 -11.31
N THR A 193 -9.90 -2.44 -10.09
CA THR A 193 -10.43 -1.10 -9.79
C THR A 193 -9.38 -0.03 -10.12
N VAL A 194 -8.11 -0.28 -9.77
CA VAL A 194 -6.99 0.62 -10.08
C VAL A 194 -6.69 0.74 -11.57
N GLY A 195 -6.98 -0.28 -12.37
CA GLY A 195 -6.86 -0.23 -13.82
C GLY A 195 -7.99 0.56 -14.51
N LYS A 196 -9.10 0.82 -13.79
CA LYS A 196 -10.29 1.51 -14.32
C LYS A 196 -10.44 2.93 -13.81
N ASN A 197 -9.93 3.22 -12.62
CA ASN A 197 -10.16 4.48 -11.93
C ASN A 197 -8.84 5.17 -11.58
N ASP A 198 -8.83 6.50 -11.69
CA ASP A 198 -7.70 7.30 -11.24
C ASP A 198 -7.82 7.59 -9.73
N PHE A 199 -7.18 6.74 -8.91
CA PHE A 199 -7.11 6.89 -7.46
C PHE A 199 -6.04 7.89 -6.99
N TYR A 200 -5.22 8.43 -7.89
CA TYR A 200 -4.07 9.27 -7.54
C TYR A 200 -4.43 10.75 -7.54
N LYS A 201 -5.58 11.09 -6.93
CA LYS A 201 -6.08 12.47 -6.85
C LYS A 201 -5.76 13.11 -5.50
N GLY A 202 -6.04 12.40 -4.41
CA GLY A 202 -5.64 12.73 -3.05
C GLY A 202 -4.82 11.59 -2.48
N VAL A 203 -3.77 11.91 -1.73
CA VAL A 203 -2.85 10.90 -1.22
C VAL A 203 -2.42 11.24 0.19
N TYR A 204 -2.48 10.28 1.10
CA TYR A 204 -1.92 10.41 2.45
C TYR A 204 -0.71 9.50 2.63
N TYR A 205 0.44 10.11 2.93
CA TYR A 205 1.64 9.39 3.39
C TYR A 205 1.50 9.09 4.87
N ARG A 206 1.24 7.83 5.20
CA ARG A 206 0.99 7.43 6.58
C ARG A 206 2.20 7.63 7.49
N ASP A 207 3.39 7.28 7.01
CA ASP A 207 4.61 7.31 7.81
C ASP A 207 5.17 8.72 8.03
N ARG A 208 4.79 9.65 7.14
CA ARG A 208 5.22 11.06 7.19
C ARG A 208 4.13 11.99 7.74
N ASP A 209 2.94 11.44 7.94
CA ASP A 209 1.73 12.14 8.38
C ASP A 209 1.45 13.40 7.55
N VAL A 210 1.43 13.27 6.22
CA VAL A 210 1.16 14.39 5.29
C VAL A 210 0.16 13.97 4.23
N PHE A 211 -0.79 14.87 3.95
CA PHE A 211 -1.76 14.71 2.87
C PHE A 211 -1.34 15.56 1.67
N LEU A 212 -1.30 14.96 0.49
CA LEU A 212 -1.06 15.61 -0.79
C LEU A 212 -2.36 15.66 -1.59
N LEU A 213 -2.70 16.83 -2.12
CA LEU A 213 -3.92 17.03 -2.90
C LEU A 213 -3.60 17.57 -4.29
N SER A 214 -3.99 16.83 -5.33
CA SER A 214 -3.83 17.23 -6.74
C SER A 214 -4.93 18.21 -7.12
N ARG A 215 -4.63 19.50 -7.26
CA ARG A 215 -5.68 20.46 -7.67
C ARG A 215 -6.14 20.28 -9.10
N SER A 216 -5.30 19.68 -9.94
CA SER A 216 -5.62 19.44 -11.34
C SER A 216 -6.49 18.19 -11.54
N LYS A 217 -6.54 17.28 -10.56
CA LYS A 217 -7.26 16.00 -10.67
C LYS A 217 -8.41 15.86 -9.68
N PHE A 218 -8.29 16.45 -8.49
CA PHE A 218 -9.29 16.39 -7.43
C PHE A 218 -10.23 17.60 -7.53
N ASP A 219 -11.54 17.35 -7.55
CA ASP A 219 -12.54 18.41 -7.46
C ASP A 219 -12.57 19.02 -6.06
N ILE A 220 -11.85 20.13 -5.87
CA ILE A 220 -11.73 20.81 -4.57
C ILE A 220 -13.03 21.49 -4.12
N GLU A 221 -13.96 21.74 -5.03
CA GLU A 221 -15.27 22.32 -4.72
C GLU A 221 -16.28 21.25 -4.29
N LYS A 222 -15.88 19.97 -4.35
CA LYS A 222 -16.73 18.86 -3.94
C LYS A 222 -16.96 18.87 -2.43
N THR A 223 -18.19 18.55 -2.04
CA THR A 223 -18.55 18.29 -0.66
C THR A 223 -18.84 16.81 -0.44
N PHE A 224 -18.53 16.33 0.76
CA PHE A 224 -18.76 14.95 1.19
C PHE A 224 -19.76 14.91 2.33
N THR A 225 -20.66 13.93 2.30
CA THR A 225 -21.63 13.71 3.38
C THR A 225 -21.13 12.59 4.28
N ILE A 226 -20.84 12.90 5.53
CA ILE A 226 -20.48 11.93 6.56
C ILE A 226 -21.73 11.61 7.40
N HIS A 227 -22.12 10.35 7.42
CA HIS A 227 -23.22 9.87 8.25
C HIS A 227 -22.77 9.70 9.70
N ARG A 228 -23.32 10.49 10.63
CA ARG A 228 -23.04 10.37 12.08
C ARG A 228 -24.28 9.90 12.84
N ILE A 229 -24.08 9.38 14.05
CA ILE A 229 -25.16 8.96 14.96
C ILE A 229 -26.17 10.10 15.23
N ARG A 230 -25.74 11.36 15.15
CA ARG A 230 -26.57 12.56 15.40
C ARG A 230 -27.11 13.22 14.12
N GLY A 231 -26.92 12.60 12.96
CA GLY A 231 -27.34 13.13 11.66
C GLY A 231 -26.18 13.27 10.68
N ASP A 232 -26.52 13.61 9.44
CA ASP A 232 -25.57 13.79 8.36
C ASP A 232 -24.86 15.14 8.47
N GLU A 233 -23.56 15.13 8.21
CA GLU A 233 -22.73 16.33 8.18
C GLU A 233 -22.11 16.48 6.78
N VAL A 234 -22.23 17.66 6.20
CA VAL A 234 -21.64 17.97 4.90
C VAL A 234 -20.34 18.73 5.14
N MET A 235 -19.24 18.20 4.64
CA MET A 235 -17.90 18.77 4.75
C MET A 235 -17.35 19.11 3.38
N ASP A 236 -16.58 20.20 3.27
CA ASP A 236 -15.74 20.41 2.10
C ASP A 236 -14.53 19.45 2.11
N VAL A 237 -13.74 19.46 1.04
CA VAL A 237 -12.57 18.58 0.88
C VAL A 237 -11.57 18.73 2.03
N TYR A 238 -11.30 19.95 2.48
CA TYR A 238 -10.30 20.22 3.52
C TYR A 238 -10.82 19.79 4.89
N ASP A 239 -12.07 20.13 5.21
CA ASP A 239 -12.72 19.71 6.44
C ASP A 239 -12.82 18.19 6.53
N TYR A 240 -13.15 17.53 5.42
CA TYR A 240 -13.21 16.08 5.33
C TYR A 240 -11.84 15.43 5.60
N PHE A 241 -10.78 15.90 4.92
CA PHE A 241 -9.44 15.31 5.11
C PHE A 241 -8.85 15.65 6.48
N ASN A 242 -9.12 16.85 7.03
CA ASN A 242 -8.78 17.18 8.41
C ASN A 242 -9.56 16.34 9.44
N TYR A 243 -10.79 15.93 9.12
CA TYR A 243 -11.57 15.05 9.97
C TYR A 243 -10.99 13.63 10.02
N ILE A 244 -10.62 13.05 8.87
CA ILE A 244 -10.06 11.69 8.85
C ILE A 244 -8.57 11.63 9.27
N TYR A 245 -7.82 12.69 9.01
CA TYR A 245 -6.40 12.82 9.34
C TYR A 245 -6.13 14.10 10.13
N PRO A 246 -6.56 14.14 11.40
CA PRO A 246 -6.39 15.33 12.22
C PRO A 246 -4.91 15.66 12.36
N ASN A 247 -4.57 16.93 12.10
CA ASN A 247 -3.23 17.52 12.19
C ASN A 247 -2.26 17.19 11.05
N ALA A 248 -2.62 16.32 10.10
CA ALA A 248 -1.80 16.09 8.91
C ALA A 248 -1.82 17.35 8.03
N PRO A 249 -0.68 18.00 7.73
CA PRO A 249 -0.65 19.10 6.78
C PRO A 249 -1.17 18.65 5.41
N ILE A 250 -2.07 19.45 4.85
CA ILE A 250 -2.53 19.31 3.46
C ILE A 250 -1.62 20.17 2.59
N VAL A 251 -0.90 19.52 1.69
CA VAL A 251 -0.01 20.15 0.71
C VAL A 251 -0.65 20.00 -0.67
N GLU A 252 -0.95 21.14 -1.28
CA GLU A 252 -1.47 21.22 -2.64
C GLU A 252 -0.32 21.18 -3.65
N PHE A 253 -0.58 20.55 -4.80
CA PHE A 253 0.33 20.56 -5.94
C PHE A 253 -0.43 20.65 -7.28
#